data_AF-A0A0G1NZJ1-F1
#
_entry.id   AF-A0A0G1NZJ1-F1
#
_cell.length_a   1.000
_cell.length_b   1.000
_cell.length_c   1.000
_cell.angle_alpha   90.00
_cell.angle_beta   90.00
_cell.angle_gamma   90.00
#
_symmetry.space_group_name_H-M   'P 1'
#
loop_
_entity.id
_entity.type
_entity.pdbx_description
1 polymer ?
#
loop_
_entity_poly.entity_id
_entity_poly.type
_entity_poly.pdbx_seq_one_letter_code
_entity_poly.pdbx_strand_id
1 'polypeptide(L)' 'MQLTCPECKNDVNLSPYSDLDVDHVVECDMCGITLMVKGIDGENVSAEVIEEGK' A
#
# COMPACT_ATOMS: atom_id res chain seq x y z
N MET A 1 9.13 0.74 6.99
CA MET A 1 8.17 1.32 6.03
C MET A 1 6.76 1.09 6.55
N GLN A 2 5.91 2.11 6.53
CA GLN A 2 4.54 2.12 7.03
C GLN A 2 3.62 2.63 5.93
N LEU A 3 2.59 1.86 5.59
CA LEU A 3 1.51 2.25 4.69
C LEU A 3 0.19 2.04 5.41
N THR A 4 -0.57 3.10 5.62
CA THR A 4 -1.94 3.00 6.13
C THR A 4 -2.90 2.93 4.95
N CYS A 5 -3.75 1.90 4.92
CA CYS A 5 -4.74 1.71 3.87
C CYS A 5 -5.74 2.90 3.85
N PRO A 6 -5.92 3.59 2.71
CA PRO A 6 -6.86 4.71 2.62
C PRO A 6 -8.33 4.29 2.77
N GLU A 7 -8.67 3.01 2.60
CA GLU A 7 -10.04 2.49 2.72
C GLU A 7 -10.34 2.05 4.16
N CYS A 8 -9.70 0.99 4.63
CA CYS A 8 -10.01 0.37 5.91
C CYS A 8 -9.25 0.96 7.11
N LYS A 9 -8.33 1.90 6.86
CA LYS A 9 -7.50 2.60 7.87
C LYS A 9 -6.59 1.70 8.72
N ASN A 10 -6.40 0.44 8.33
CA ASN A 10 -5.43 -0.46 8.93
C ASN A 10 -4.06 -0.32 8.28
N ASP A 11 -3.01 -0.73 9.00
CA ASP A 11 -1.66 -0.82 8.45
C ASP A 11 -1.56 -2.00 7.48
N VAL A 12 -0.97 -1.75 6.32
CA VAL A 12 -0.73 -2.74 5.27
C VAL A 12 0.59 -3.44 5.53
N ASN A 13 0.60 -4.78 5.46
CA ASN A 13 1.82 -5.54 5.61
C ASN A 13 2.72 -5.41 4.36
N LEU A 14 3.75 -4.57 4.47
CA LEU A 14 4.73 -4.35 3.39
C LEU A 14 5.90 -5.34 3.41
N SER A 15 6.00 -6.24 4.39
CA SER A 15 7.12 -7.19 4.48
C SER A 15 7.34 -8.09 3.25
N PRO A 16 6.33 -8.47 2.45
CA PRO A 16 6.55 -9.23 1.21
C PRO A 16 7.23 -8.41 0.09
N TYR A 17 7.22 -7.08 0.18
CA TYR A 17 7.72 -6.17 -0.85
C TYR A 17 9.11 -5.66 -0.47
N SER A 18 10.13 -6.51 -0.72
CA SER A 18 11.53 -6.20 -0.36
C SER A 18 12.13 -5.04 -1.16
N ASP A 19 11.65 -4.84 -2.39
CA ASP A 19 12.09 -3.80 -3.33
C ASP A 19 10.93 -2.84 -3.64
N LEU A 20 10.23 -2.37 -2.60
CA LEU A 20 9.13 -1.41 -2.75
C LEU A 20 9.64 -0.10 -3.35
N ASP A 21 8.93 0.41 -4.36
CA ASP A 21 9.28 1.65 -5.07
C ASP A 21 8.00 2.42 -5.43
N VAL A 22 8.14 3.64 -5.95
CA VAL A 22 7.02 4.38 -6.54
C VAL A 22 6.47 3.60 -7.74
N ASP A 23 5.17 3.67 -7.95
CA ASP A 23 4.39 2.92 -8.95
C ASP A 23 4.31 1.40 -8.71
N HIS A 24 4.87 0.87 -7.61
CA HIS A 24 4.61 -0.52 -7.23
C HIS A 24 3.16 -0.70 -6.80
N VAL A 25 2.61 -1.87 -7.14
CA VAL A 25 1.26 -2.29 -6.76
C VAL A 25 1.35 -3.17 -5.53
N VAL A 26 0.58 -2.84 -4.51
CA VAL A 26 0.47 -3.60 -3.26
C VAL A 26 -1.00 -3.87 -2.93
N GLU A 27 -1.31 -5.07 -2.46
CA GLU A 27 -2.65 -5.41 -1.97
C GLU A 27 -2.72 -5.20 -0.45
N CYS A 28 -3.82 -4.61 0.03
CA CYS A 28 -4.08 -4.54 1.46
C CYS A 28 -4.51 -5.91 2.00
N ASP A 29 -3.70 -6.53 2.84
CA ASP A 29 -3.94 -7.83 3.45
C ASP A 29 -5.16 -7.89 4.39
N MET A 30 -5.70 -6.72 4.78
CA MET A 30 -6.85 -6.60 5.67
C MET A 30 -8.19 -6.49 4.93
N CYS A 31 -8.24 -5.87 3.76
CA CYS A 31 -9.49 -5.61 3.02
C CYS A 31 -9.48 -6.00 1.55
N GLY A 32 -8.33 -6.42 1.01
CA GLY A 32 -8.19 -6.95 -0.36
C GLY A 32 -8.17 -5.92 -1.47
N ILE A 33 -8.17 -4.62 -1.18
CA ILE A 33 -8.07 -3.59 -2.23
C ILE A 33 -6.66 -3.48 -2.78
N THR A 34 -6.57 -3.07 -4.03
CA THR A 34 -5.29 -2.84 -4.71
C THR A 34 -4.88 -1.37 -4.62
N LEU A 35 -3.67 -1.15 -4.13
CA LEU A 35 -3.08 0.16 -3.89
C LEU A 35 -1.84 0.34 -4.80
N MET A 36 -1.65 1.53 -5.36
CA MET A 36 -0.43 1.91 -6.06
C MET A 36 0.37 2.90 -5.24
N VAL A 37 1.64 2.60 -4.97
CA VAL A 37 2.55 3.49 -4.25
C VAL A 37 2.79 4.77 -5.06
N LYS A 38 2.59 5.93 -4.44
CA LYS A 38 2.80 7.25 -5.06
C LYS A 38 4.01 8.00 -4.53
N GLY A 39 4.49 7.63 -3.35
CA GLY A 39 5.62 8.29 -2.73
C GLY A 39 6.11 7.52 -1.52
N ILE A 40 7.42 7.57 -1.32
CA ILE A 40 8.11 6.97 -0.17
C ILE A 40 8.93 8.10 0.47
N ASP A 41 8.46 8.57 1.63
CA ASP A 41 9.10 9.63 2.41
C ASP A 41 9.73 9.02 3.67
N GLY A 42 10.95 8.52 3.50
CA GLY A 42 11.67 7.81 4.55
C GLY A 42 10.98 6.48 4.90
N GLU A 43 10.32 6.44 6.05
CA GLU A 43 9.54 5.25 6.46
C GLU A 43 8.07 5.33 6.06
N ASN A 44 7.55 6.50 5.67
CA ASN A 44 6.14 6.63 5.33
C ASN A 44 5.93 6.37 3.84
N VAL A 45 4.97 5.49 3.53
CA VAL A 45 4.57 5.16 2.17
C VAL A 45 3.17 5.71 1.95
N SER A 46 3.01 6.46 0.87
CA SER A 46 1.71 6.94 0.40
C SER A 46 1.28 6.13 -0.80
N ALA A 47 -0.01 5.76 -0.85
CA ALA A 47 -0.57 5.01 -1.96
C ALA A 47 -1.97 5.51 -2.31
N GLU A 48 -2.37 5.31 -3.56
CA GLU A 48 -3.73 5.55 -4.04
C GLU A 48 -4.46 4.21 -4.30
N VAL A 49 -5.78 4.20 -4.18
CA VAL A 49 -6.59 3.04 -4.57
C VAL A 49 -6.69 3.01 -6.09
N ILE A 50 -6.28 1.90 -6.69
CA ILE A 50 -6.36 1.71 -8.15
C ILE A 50 -7.38 0.64 -8.55
N GLU A 51 -7.70 -0.29 -7.64
CA GLU A 51 -8.74 -1.29 -7.86
C GLU A 51 -9.45 -1.60 -6.54
N GLU A 52 -10.78 -1.45 -6.54
CA GLU A 52 -11.64 -1.89 -5.45
C GLU A 52 -11.74 -3.42 -5.54
N GLY A 53 -11.30 -4.12 -4.49
CA GLY A 53 -11.29 -5.58 -4.44
C GLY A 53 -12.65 -6.17 -4.81
N LYS A 54 -12.64 -7.20 -5.66
CA LYS A 54 -13.84 -7.87 -6.18
C LYS A 54 -14.64 -8.64 -5.11
#